data_AF-A0A1B9RX19-F1
#
_entry.id   AF-A0A1B9RX19-F1
#
_cell.length_a   1.000
_cell.length_b   1.000
_cell.length_c   1.000
_cell.angle_alpha   90.00
_cell.angle_beta   90.00
_cell.angle_gamma   90.00
#
_symmetry.space_group_name_H-M   'P 1'
#
loop_
_entity.id
_entity.type
_entity.pdbx_description
1 polymer ?
#
loop_
_entity_poly.entity_id
_entity_poly.type
_entity_poly.pdbx_seq_one_letter_code
_entity_poly.pdbx_strand_id
1 'polypeptide(L)' 'MIPLTKLEPDCFYWATPKADRGAKAQVVQLSTIFGAEPEYWTVACLGSDEHRMPTDFEFIARIVPPSSRFAMDVAAE' A
#
# COMPACT_ATOMS: atom_id res chain seq x y z
N MET A 1 -5.37 4.08 10.92
CA MET A 1 -4.63 3.08 10.12
C MET A 1 -5.62 2.20 9.41
N ILE A 2 -5.32 1.82 8.17
CA ILE A 2 -6.19 1.01 7.32
C ILE A 2 -5.99 -0.47 7.69
N PRO A 3 -7.05 -1.22 8.01
CA PRO A 3 -6.93 -2.66 8.27
C PRO A 3 -6.64 -3.43 6.99
N LEU A 4 -5.94 -4.57 7.09
CA LEU A 4 -5.55 -5.38 5.93
C LEU A 4 -6.75 -5.82 5.07
N THR A 5 -7.91 -6.05 5.69
CA THR A 5 -9.17 -6.42 5.02
C THR A 5 -9.79 -5.31 4.17
N LYS A 6 -9.27 -4.08 4.26
CA LYS A 6 -9.70 -2.92 3.47
C LYS A 6 -8.65 -2.48 2.46
N LEU A 7 -7.56 -3.23 2.33
CA LEU A 7 -6.58 -2.98 1.28
C LEU A 7 -7.08 -3.53 -0.04
N GLU A 8 -6.76 -2.81 -1.09
CA GLU A 8 -7.00 -3.21 -2.47
C GLU A 8 -5.69 -3.62 -3.16
N PRO A 9 -5.73 -4.68 -3.99
CA PRO A 9 -4.59 -5.16 -4.73
C PRO A 9 -4.07 -4.11 -5.73
N ASP A 10 -2.78 -4.19 -6.02
CA ASP A 10 -2.08 -3.39 -7.03
C ASP A 10 -2.17 -1.86 -6.81
N CYS A 11 -2.52 -1.45 -5.58
CA CYS A 11 -2.61 -0.07 -5.16
C CYS A 11 -1.38 0.37 -4.37
N PHE A 12 -1.12 1.68 -4.39
CA PHE A 12 -0.05 2.31 -3.62
C PHE A 12 -0.57 2.85 -2.29
N TYR A 13 0.25 2.77 -1.25
CA TYR A 13 -0.08 3.23 0.09
C TYR A 13 1.10 3.95 0.75
N TRP A 14 0.79 4.91 1.61
CA TRP A 14 1.69 5.33 2.68
C TRP A 14 1.64 4.31 3.81
N ALA A 15 2.79 3.78 4.20
CA ALA A 15 2.90 2.81 5.28
C ALA A 15 4.18 3.01 6.11
N THR A 16 4.16 2.57 7.37
CA THR A 16 5.33 2.50 8.25
C THR A 16 5.66 1.05 8.57
N PRO A 17 6.94 0.62 8.51
CA PRO A 17 7.35 -0.68 9.02
C PRO A 17 7.06 -0.79 10.53
N LYS A 18 6.47 -1.90 10.97
CA LYS A 18 6.23 -2.16 12.40
C LYS A 18 7.51 -2.49 13.17
N ALA A 19 8.47 -3.09 12.48
CA ALA A 19 9.74 -3.51 13.07
C ALA A 19 10.56 -2.34 13.62
N ASP A 20 10.37 -1.12 13.09
CA ASP A 20 11.07 0.07 13.52
C ASP A 20 10.08 1.21 13.80
N ARG A 21 9.75 1.42 15.07
CA ARG A 21 8.80 2.48 15.50
C ARG A 21 9.26 3.90 15.19
N GLY A 22 10.53 4.10 14.82
CA GLY A 22 11.09 5.39 14.42
C GLY A 22 11.10 5.61 12.90
N ALA A 23 10.75 4.59 12.11
CA ALA A 23 10.85 4.64 10.67
C ALA A 23 9.86 5.65 10.10
N LYS A 24 10.35 6.44 9.14
CA LYS A 24 9.50 7.36 8.39
C LYS A 24 8.49 6.58 7.55
N ALA A 25 7.31 7.17 7.39
CA ALA A 25 6.34 6.66 6.43
C ALA A 25 6.97 6.63 5.04
N GLN A 26 6.75 5.53 4.33
CA GLN A 26 7.26 5.30 2.99
C GLN A 26 6.11 4.89 2.07
N VAL A 27 6.31 5.11 0.78
CA VAL A 27 5.37 4.64 -0.24
C VAL A 27 5.67 3.19 -0.56
N VAL A 28 4.65 2.35 -0.51
CA VAL A 28 4.71 0.93 -0.85
C VAL A 28 3.60 0.56 -1.82
N GLN A 29 3.77 -0.55 -2.54
CA GLN A 29 2.71 -1.13 -3.37
C GLN A 29 2.24 -2.45 -2.77
N LEU A 30 0.93 -2.64 -2.68
CA LEU A 30 0.37 -3.96 -2.41
C LEU A 30 0.39 -4.78 -3.70
N SER A 31 1.18 -5.85 -3.74
CA SER A 31 1.44 -6.63 -4.95
C SER A 31 0.76 -7.99 -4.90
N THR A 32 0.19 -8.38 -6.04
CA THR A 32 -0.45 -9.69 -6.28
C THR A 32 0.43 -10.65 -7.08
N ILE A 33 1.72 -10.35 -7.25
CA ILE A 33 2.63 -11.13 -8.12
C ILE A 33 2.76 -12.60 -7.71
N PHE A 34 2.58 -12.92 -6.42
CA PHE A 34 2.62 -14.28 -5.89
C PHE A 34 1.24 -14.96 -5.85
N GLY A 35 0.16 -14.23 -6.13
CA GLY A 35 -1.20 -14.74 -6.14
C GLY A 35 -2.24 -13.65 -5.98
N ALA A 36 -3.41 -13.85 -6.58
CA ALA A 36 -4.53 -12.92 -6.51
C ALA A 36 -5.26 -12.97 -5.16
N GLU A 37 -5.19 -14.09 -4.44
CA GLU A 37 -5.86 -14.26 -3.15
C GLU A 37 -5.13 -13.47 -2.04
N PRO A 38 -5.86 -12.87 -1.08
CA PRO A 38 -5.27 -12.01 -0.04
C PRO A 38 -4.17 -12.66 0.79
N GLU A 39 -4.16 -13.99 0.91
CA GLU A 39 -3.12 -14.76 1.60
C GLU A 39 -1.76 -14.74 0.89
N TYR A 40 -1.75 -14.50 -0.43
CA TYR A 40 -0.53 -14.40 -1.25
C TYR A 40 -0.09 -12.95 -1.48
N TRP A 41 -0.84 -11.97 -0.96
CA TRP A 41 -0.48 -10.57 -1.16
C TRP A 41 0.81 -10.22 -0.41
N THR A 42 1.63 -9.42 -1.07
CA THR A 42 2.90 -8.94 -0.52
C THR A 42 2.99 -7.43 -0.67
N VAL A 43 3.96 -6.83 0.01
CA VAL A 43 4.27 -5.40 -0.08
C VAL A 43 5.59 -5.23 -0.79
N ALA A 44 5.53 -4.66 -2.00
CA ALA A 44 6.73 -4.27 -2.75
C ALA A 44 7.26 -2.95 -2.19
N CYS A 45 8.52 -2.95 -1.74
CA CYS A 45 9.19 -1.76 -1.21
C CYS A 45 9.80 -0.96 -2.37
N LEU A 46 9.32 0.26 -2.61
CA LEU A 46 9.83 1.06 -3.73
C LEU A 46 11.32 1.40 -3.58
N GLY A 47 12.07 1.27 -4.67
CA GLY A 47 13.52 1.44 -4.67
C GLY A 47 14.29 0.18 -4.27
N SER A 48 13.60 -0.93 -4.06
CA SER A 48 14.16 -2.27 -3.84
C SER A 48 13.34 -3.29 -4.65
N ASP A 49 13.92 -4.46 -4.90
CA ASP A 49 13.23 -5.63 -5.45
C ASP A 49 12.64 -6.52 -4.33
N GLU A 50 12.67 -6.05 -3.09
CA GLU A 50 12.19 -6.80 -1.92
C GLU A 50 10.66 -6.74 -1.76
N HIS A 51 10.09 -7.91 -1.52
CA HIS A 51 8.70 -8.10 -1.10
C HIS A 51 8.64 -8.54 0.37
N ARG A 52 7.78 -7.90 1.15
CA ARG A 52 7.56 -8.20 2.57
C ARG A 52 6.09 -8.50 2.87
N MET A 53 5.81 -9.08 4.03
CA MET A 53 4.43 -9.42 4.39
C MET A 53 3.63 -8.14 4.70
N PRO A 54 2.36 -8.04 4.28
CA PRO A 54 1.52 -6.90 4.63
C PRO A 54 1.39 -6.70 6.15
N THR A 55 1.47 -7.78 6.92
CA THR A 55 1.44 -7.75 8.38
C THR A 55 2.61 -7.00 9.01
N ASP A 56 3.72 -6.84 8.30
CA ASP A 56 4.92 -6.13 8.76
C ASP A 56 4.77 -4.60 8.72
N PHE A 57 3.65 -4.10 8.19
CA PHE A 57 3.39 -2.68 7.99
C PHE A 57 2.14 -2.19 8.71
N GLU A 58 2.16 -0.92 9.06
CA GLU A 58 0.97 -0.14 9.39
C GLU A 58 0.62 0.75 8.19
N PHE A 59 -0.52 0.46 7.56
CA PHE A 59 -1.02 1.23 6.42
C PHE A 59 -1.74 2.49 6.89
N ILE A 60 -1.39 3.63 6.31
CA ILE A 60 -1.84 4.96 6.75
C ILE A 60 -2.90 5.50 5.79
N ALA A 61 -2.57 5.60 4.51
CA ALA A 61 -3.44 6.18 3.48
C ALA A 61 -3.19 5.53 2.11
N ARG A 62 -4.26 5.29 1.34
CA ARG A 62 -4.15 4.90 -0.08
C ARG A 62 -3.74 6.11 -0.91
N ILE A 63 -2.78 5.93 -1.81
CA ILE A 63 -2.42 6.93 -2.80
C ILE A 63 -3.31 6.70 -4.01
N VAL A 64 -4.10 7.71 -4.34
CA VAL A 64 -4.99 7.67 -5.49
C VAL A 64 -4.27 8.27 -6.69
N PRO A 65 -4.15 7.55 -7.81
CA PRO A 65 -3.54 8.11 -9.01
C PRO A 65 -4.40 9.29 -9.52
N PRO A 66 -3.78 10.33 -10.10
CA PRO A 66 -4.50 11.53 -10.57
C PRO A 66 -5.53 11.19 -11.67
N SER A 67 -5.28 10.13 -12.44
CA SER A 67 -6.19 9.64 -13.47
C SER A 67 -7.37 8.83 -12.92
N SER A 68 -7.42 8.57 -11.61
CA SER A 68 -8.56 7.88 -11.01
C SER A 68 -9.79 8.77 -11.03
N ARG A 69 -10.95 8.19 -11.32
CA ARG A 69 -12.23 8.91 -11.29
C ARG A 69 -12.45 9.67 -9.98
N PHE A 70 -12.07 9.07 -8.84
CA PHE A 70 -12.10 9.71 -7.53
C PHE A 70 -11.27 11.01 -7.48
N ALA A 71 -10.05 11.00 -8.05
CA ALA A 71 -9.21 12.19 -8.07
C ALA A 71 -9.77 13.28 -9.01
N MET A 72 -10.39 12.87 -10.12
CA MET A 72 -11.04 13.79 -11.05
C MET A 72 -12.27 14.48 -10.43
N ASP A 73 -13.05 13.75 -9.62
CA ASP A 73 -14.21 14.30 -8.91
C ASP A 73 -13.78 15.32 -7.83
N VAL A 74 -12.69 15.06 -7.10
CA VAL A 74 -12.15 15.99 -6.08
C VAL A 74 -11.56 17.26 -6.70
N ALA A 75 -10.96 17.18 -7.89
CA ALA A 75 -10.37 18.35 -8.55
C ALA A 75 -11.40 19.32 -9.14
N ALA A 76 -12.68 18.92 -9.22
CA ALA A 76 -13.77 19.73 -9.75
C ALA A 76 -14.50 20.56 -8.67
N GLU A 77 -14.12 20.41 -7.40
CA GLU A 77 -14.62 21.18 -6.23
C GLU A 77 -13.63 22.27 -5.81
#